data_AF-A0A0M2K9A9-F1
#
_entry.id   AF-A0A0M2K9A9-F1
#
_cell.length_a   1.000
_cell.length_b   1.000
_cell.length_c   1.000
_cell.angle_alpha   90.00
_cell.angle_beta   90.00
_cell.angle_gamma   90.00
#
_symmetry.space_group_name_H-M   'P 1'
#
loop_
_entity.id
_entity.type
_entity.pdbx_description
1 polymer ?
#
loop_
_entity_poly.entity_id
_entity_poly.type
_entity_poly.pdbx_seq_one_letter_code
_entity_poly.pdbx_strand_id
1 'polypeptide(L)'
;MRTGQDKTLSGRQMFLEQCARLQSELKVSRTCKTANRYDLLGEDQREVIFILANEAAARFQGLPQLTRERLRADFDDLSEQERGSLMLGIKRLAELAAALPWEFLDHAAPRPEIQASRGSPPPAPDGAVN
;
A
#
# COMPACT_ATOMS: atom_id res chain seq x y z
N MET A 1 1.01 46.06 -32.51
CA MET A 1 0.97 45.67 -31.10
C MET A 1 -0.14 44.64 -30.92
N ARG A 2 0.19 43.37 -30.63
CA ARG A 2 -0.81 42.33 -30.32
C ARG A 2 -0.84 42.17 -28.81
N THR A 3 -1.83 42.79 -28.18
CA THR A 3 -2.15 42.54 -26.76
C THR A 3 -2.78 41.15 -26.67
N GLY A 4 -1.98 40.18 -26.26
CA GLY A 4 -2.49 38.87 -25.86
C GLY A 4 -3.36 39.03 -24.63
N GLN A 5 -4.65 38.74 -24.76
CA GLN A 5 -5.53 38.59 -23.60
C GLN A 5 -5.04 37.39 -22.79
N ASP A 6 -4.39 37.64 -21.66
CA ASP A 6 -4.31 36.66 -20.58
C ASP A 6 -5.74 36.37 -20.15
N LYS A 7 -6.28 35.20 -20.55
CA LYS A 7 -7.55 34.70 -20.04
C LYS A 7 -7.33 34.39 -18.56
N THR A 8 -7.72 35.33 -17.70
CA THR A 8 -7.81 35.10 -16.26
C THR A 8 -8.77 33.94 -16.04
N LEU A 9 -8.22 32.78 -15.66
CA LEU A 9 -9.01 31.59 -15.38
C LEU A 9 -10.00 31.91 -14.26
N SER A 10 -11.25 31.46 -14.41
CA SER A 10 -12.26 31.60 -13.35
C SER A 10 -11.78 30.89 -12.07
N GLY A 11 -12.16 31.38 -10.89
CA GLY A 11 -11.81 30.74 -9.60
C GLY A 11 -12.13 29.24 -9.55
N ARG A 12 -13.20 28.81 -10.24
CA ARG A 12 -13.54 27.39 -10.40
C ARG A 12 -12.52 26.62 -11.24
N GLN A 13 -12.01 27.21 -12.33
CA GLN A 13 -11.00 26.57 -13.18
C GLN A 13 -9.68 26.42 -12.44
N MET A 14 -9.24 27.47 -11.74
CA MET A 14 -8.05 27.39 -10.89
C MET A 14 -8.17 26.30 -9.82
N PHE A 15 -9.32 26.20 -9.14
CA PHE A 15 -9.55 25.15 -8.15
C PHE A 15 -9.44 23.74 -8.76
N LEU A 16 -10.08 23.51 -9.91
CA LEU A 16 -10.03 22.21 -10.60
C LEU A 16 -8.61 21.84 -11.05
N GLU A 17 -7.83 22.81 -11.54
CA GLU A 17 -6.42 22.59 -11.90
C GLU A 17 -5.57 22.24 -10.68
N GLN A 18 -5.76 22.93 -9.55
CA GLN A 18 -5.05 22.61 -8.31
C GLN A 18 -5.43 21.21 -7.79
N CYS A 19 -6.71 20.84 -7.85
CA CYS A 19 -7.15 19.48 -7.50
C CYS A 19 -6.52 18.41 -8.40
N ALA A 20 -6.50 18.64 -9.72
CA ALA A 20 -5.88 17.72 -10.66
C ALA A 20 -4.37 17.59 -10.40
N ARG A 21 -3.69 18.71 -10.11
CA ARG A 21 -2.26 18.73 -9.77
C ARG A 21 -1.99 17.92 -8.49
N LEU A 22 -2.75 18.17 -7.42
CA LEU A 22 -2.61 17.46 -6.16
C LEU A 22 -2.86 15.95 -6.32
N GLN A 23 -3.90 15.57 -7.07
CA GLN A 23 -4.18 14.15 -7.34
C GLN A 23 -3.04 13.48 -8.10
N SER A 24 -2.44 14.18 -9.08
CA SER A 24 -1.27 13.69 -9.80
C SER A 24 -0.07 13.50 -8.87
N GLU A 25 0.27 14.51 -8.07
CA GLU A 25 1.38 14.46 -7.10
C GLU A 25 1.21 13.32 -6.09
N LEU A 26 0.00 13.14 -5.56
CA LEU A 26 -0.32 12.04 -4.64
C LEU A 26 -0.19 10.66 -5.31
N LYS A 27 -0.62 10.54 -6.58
CA LYS A 27 -0.49 9.30 -7.34
C LYS A 27 0.97 8.94 -7.56
N VAL A 28 1.81 9.91 -7.92
CA VAL A 28 3.26 9.73 -8.04
C VAL A 28 3.86 9.31 -6.70
N SER A 29 3.59 10.04 -5.62
CA SER A 29 4.11 9.71 -4.28
C SER A 29 3.74 8.30 -3.82
N ARG A 30 2.49 7.86 -4.05
CA ARG A 30 2.04 6.50 -3.72
C ARG A 30 2.76 5.44 -4.53
N THR A 31 2.97 5.70 -5.83
CA THR A 31 3.69 4.78 -6.71
C THR A 31 5.14 4.63 -6.26
N CYS A 32 5.84 5.74 -5.98
CA CYS A 32 7.21 5.71 -5.44
C CYS A 32 7.30 4.96 -4.11
N LYS A 33 6.37 5.18 -3.18
CA LYS A 33 6.34 4.45 -1.91
C LYS A 33 6.11 2.95 -2.10
N THR A 34 5.29 2.58 -3.09
CA THR A 34 5.00 1.18 -3.40
C THR A 34 6.21 0.51 -4.06
N ALA A 35 6.88 1.20 -4.99
CA ALA A 35 8.13 0.78 -5.60
C ALA A 35 9.20 0.49 -4.54
N ASN A 36 9.49 1.47 -3.67
CA ASN A 36 10.48 1.29 -2.59
C ASN A 36 10.15 0.12 -1.66
N ARG A 37 8.86 -0.16 -1.42
CA ARG A 37 8.46 -1.31 -0.59
C ARG A 37 8.64 -2.62 -1.32
N TYR A 38 8.33 -2.66 -2.62
CA TYR A 38 8.55 -3.82 -3.46
C TYR A 38 10.05 -4.18 -3.54
N ASP A 39 10.92 -3.19 -3.70
CA ASP A 39 12.37 -3.39 -3.79
C ASP A 39 12.95 -4.03 -2.51
N LEU A 40 12.30 -3.82 -1.36
CA LEU A 40 12.69 -4.41 -0.08
C LEU A 40 12.17 -5.85 0.14
N LEU A 41 11.32 -6.38 -0.74
CA LEU A 41 10.76 -7.73 -0.59
C LEU A 41 11.77 -8.81 -0.96
N GLY A 42 11.69 -9.95 -0.26
CA GLY A 42 12.43 -11.17 -0.59
C GLY A 42 11.87 -11.89 -1.82
N GLU A 43 12.65 -12.83 -2.37
CA GLU A 43 12.30 -13.54 -3.62
C GLU A 43 10.93 -14.24 -3.53
N ASP A 44 10.64 -14.95 -2.42
CA ASP A 44 9.36 -15.64 -2.22
C ASP A 44 8.16 -14.68 -2.22
N GLN A 45 8.30 -13.52 -1.60
CA GLN A 45 7.25 -12.51 -1.55
C GLN A 45 7.01 -11.89 -2.93
N ARG A 46 8.08 -11.64 -3.67
CA ARG A 46 8.00 -11.16 -5.06
C ARG A 46 7.36 -12.20 -5.97
N GLU A 47 7.62 -13.49 -5.76
CA GLU A 47 7.01 -14.59 -6.52
C GLU A 47 5.49 -14.62 -6.36
N VAL A 48 4.99 -14.51 -5.11
CA VAL A 48 3.54 -14.40 -4.86
C VAL A 48 2.92 -13.21 -5.60
N ILE A 49 3.60 -12.05 -5.58
CA ILE A 49 3.12 -10.86 -6.29
C ILE A 49 3.11 -11.11 -7.80
N PHE A 50 4.12 -11.78 -8.37
CA PHE A 50 4.18 -12.09 -9.80
C PHE A 50 3.07 -13.04 -10.23
N ILE A 51 2.75 -14.05 -9.42
CA ILE A 51 1.62 -14.95 -9.68
C ILE A 51 0.31 -14.15 -9.75
N LEU A 52 0.06 -13.31 -8.75
CA LEU A 52 -1.14 -12.46 -8.69
C LEU A 52 -1.17 -11.44 -9.83
N ALA A 53 -0.01 -10.87 -10.19
CA ALA A 53 0.14 -9.95 -11.30
C ALA A 53 -0.25 -10.61 -12.62
N ASN A 54 0.27 -11.81 -12.88
CA ASN A 54 0.00 -12.56 -14.11
C ASN A 54 -1.46 -13.00 -14.20
N GLU A 55 -2.05 -13.47 -13.10
CA GLU A 55 -3.47 -13.81 -13.04
C GLU A 55 -4.35 -12.60 -13.36
N ALA A 56 -4.01 -11.45 -12.76
CA ALA A 56 -4.79 -10.24 -12.95
C ALA A 56 -4.57 -9.64 -14.36
N ALA A 57 -3.33 -9.64 -14.86
CA ALA A 57 -2.95 -9.10 -16.16
C ALA A 57 -3.62 -9.87 -17.31
N ALA A 58 -3.89 -11.17 -17.13
CA ALA A 58 -4.63 -11.98 -18.10
C ALA A 58 -6.02 -11.42 -18.47
N ARG A 59 -6.58 -10.53 -17.64
CA ARG A 59 -7.87 -9.87 -17.87
C ARG A 59 -7.77 -8.58 -18.68
N PHE A 60 -6.56 -8.09 -18.94
CA PHE A 60 -6.30 -6.82 -19.61
C PHE A 60 -5.49 -7.05 -20.89
N GLN A 61 -5.93 -6.44 -22.00
CA GLN A 61 -5.17 -6.49 -23.24
C GLN A 61 -3.94 -5.59 -23.16
N GLY A 62 -2.78 -6.10 -23.62
CA GLY A 62 -1.54 -5.33 -23.73
C GLY A 62 -0.66 -5.32 -22.48
N LEU A 63 -1.03 -6.05 -21.41
CA LEU A 63 -0.15 -6.25 -20.26
C LEU A 63 0.68 -7.54 -20.41
N PRO A 64 2.03 -7.46 -20.29
CA PRO A 64 2.90 -8.62 -20.38
C PRO A 64 2.80 -9.49 -19.12
N GLN A 65 3.11 -10.77 -19.28
CA GLN A 65 3.36 -11.63 -18.12
C GLN A 65 4.76 -11.35 -17.57
N LEU A 66 4.84 -11.24 -16.24
CA LEU A 66 6.08 -11.15 -15.51
C LEU A 66 6.71 -12.54 -15.39
N THR A 67 7.90 -12.69 -15.96
CA THR A 67 8.66 -13.95 -15.97
C THR A 67 9.54 -14.08 -14.73
N ARG A 68 9.89 -15.32 -14.36
CA ARG A 68 10.77 -15.61 -13.21
C ARG A 68 12.12 -14.88 -13.27
N GLU A 69 12.66 -14.68 -14.47
CA GLU A 69 13.92 -13.95 -14.69
C GLU A 69 13.87 -12.50 -14.19
N ARG A 70 12.67 -11.91 -14.10
CA ARG A 70 12.44 -10.55 -13.63
C ARG A 70 12.21 -10.45 -12.13
N LEU A 71 12.18 -11.56 -11.37
CA LEU A 71 11.93 -11.51 -9.92
C LEU A 71 12.96 -10.68 -9.15
N ARG A 72 14.21 -10.70 -9.60
CA ARG A 72 15.31 -9.96 -8.97
C ARG A 72 15.46 -8.53 -9.51
N ALA A 73 14.69 -8.16 -10.52
CA ALA A 73 14.68 -6.79 -11.01
C ALA A 73 14.00 -5.89 -9.98
N ASP A 74 14.59 -4.72 -9.77
CA ASP A 74 13.96 -3.67 -8.98
C ASP A 74 12.85 -3.01 -9.81
N PHE A 75 11.96 -2.28 -9.14
CA PHE A 75 10.78 -1.68 -9.77
C PHE A 75 11.16 -0.80 -10.97
N ASP A 76 12.27 -0.06 -10.86
CA ASP A 76 12.74 0.83 -11.91
C ASP A 76 13.44 0.13 -13.08
N ASP A 77 13.84 -1.13 -12.93
CA ASP A 77 14.43 -1.91 -14.03
C ASP A 77 13.37 -2.55 -14.94
N LEU A 78 12.11 -2.58 -14.49
CA LEU A 78 10.97 -3.07 -15.26
C LEU A 78 10.52 -2.02 -16.30
N SER A 79 10.08 -2.49 -17.45
CA SER A 79 9.41 -1.63 -18.45
C SER A 79 8.08 -1.09 -17.91
N GLU A 80 7.56 -0.01 -18.51
CA GLU A 80 6.29 0.60 -18.08
C GLU A 80 5.13 -0.41 -18.03
N GLN A 81 5.06 -1.32 -19.02
CA GLN A 81 4.03 -2.34 -19.09
C GLN A 81 4.21 -3.43 -18.03
N GLU A 82 5.46 -3.84 -17.75
CA GLU A 82 5.77 -4.76 -16.66
C GLU A 82 5.44 -4.15 -15.30
N ARG A 83 5.80 -2.87 -15.06
CA ARG A 83 5.40 -2.12 -13.86
C ARG A 83 3.88 -2.05 -13.71
N GLY A 84 3.16 -1.85 -14.81
CA GLY A 84 1.70 -1.88 -14.83
C GLY A 84 1.13 -3.22 -14.36
N SER A 85 1.68 -4.31 -14.86
CA SER A 85 1.30 -5.68 -14.46
C SER A 85 1.65 -5.95 -13.00
N LEU A 86 2.83 -5.54 -12.55
CA LEU A 86 3.28 -5.67 -11.16
C LEU A 86 2.36 -4.94 -10.19
N MET A 87 2.02 -3.68 -10.51
CA MET A 87 1.10 -2.87 -9.70
C MET A 87 -0.29 -3.49 -9.59
N LEU A 88 -0.73 -4.20 -10.62
CA LEU A 88 -1.99 -4.92 -10.59
C LEU A 88 -1.93 -6.13 -9.63
N GLY A 89 -0.80 -6.85 -9.60
CA GLY A 89 -0.55 -7.91 -8.61
C GLY A 89 -0.53 -7.39 -7.18
N ILE A 90 0.14 -6.26 -6.93
CA ILE A 90 0.17 -5.60 -5.61
C ILE A 90 -1.24 -5.16 -5.19
N LYS A 91 -2.01 -4.58 -6.13
CA LYS A 91 -3.41 -4.23 -5.88
C LYS A 91 -4.23 -5.46 -5.52
N ARG A 92 -4.05 -6.57 -6.25
CA ARG A 92 -4.77 -7.82 -6.00
C ARG A 92 -4.44 -8.40 -4.62
N LEU A 93 -3.18 -8.36 -4.22
CA LEU A 93 -2.75 -8.76 -2.87
C LEU A 93 -3.43 -7.91 -1.78
N ALA A 94 -3.50 -6.59 -1.96
CA ALA A 94 -4.17 -5.70 -1.02
C ALA A 94 -5.68 -5.95 -0.93
N GLU A 95 -6.34 -6.24 -2.05
CA GLU A 95 -7.75 -6.65 -2.07
C GLU A 95 -7.98 -7.94 -1.31
N LEU A 96 -7.12 -8.95 -1.50
CA LEU A 96 -7.19 -10.22 -0.78
C LEU A 96 -6.98 -10.00 0.72
N ALA A 97 -5.97 -9.23 1.10
CA ALA A 97 -5.70 -8.90 2.50
C ALA A 97 -6.87 -8.15 3.17
N ALA A 98 -7.54 -7.25 2.44
CA ALA A 98 -8.70 -6.52 2.94
C ALA A 98 -9.96 -7.39 3.06
N ALA A 99 -10.07 -8.45 2.24
CA ALA A 99 -11.19 -9.40 2.25
C ALA A 99 -11.02 -10.50 3.30
N LEU A 100 -9.79 -10.74 3.79
CA LEU A 100 -9.55 -11.68 4.87
C LEU A 100 -10.08 -11.10 6.19
N PRO A 101 -10.90 -11.86 6.95
CA PRO A 101 -11.27 -11.47 8.30
C PRO A 101 -9.99 -11.31 9.13
N TRP A 102 -9.88 -10.20 9.87
CA TRP A 102 -8.79 -9.99 10.83
C TRP A 102 -8.79 -11.03 11.97
N GLU A 103 -9.90 -11.76 12.12
CA GLU A 103 -10.02 -12.91 13.01
C GLU A 103 -9.48 -14.17 12.34
N PHE A 104 -8.17 -14.26 12.22
CA PHE A 104 -7.58 -15.59 12.36
C PHE A 104 -7.85 -16.04 13.79
N LEU A 105 -8.41 -17.24 13.95
CA LEU A 105 -8.45 -17.90 15.26
C LEU A 105 -7.00 -17.92 15.75
N ASP A 106 -6.75 -17.13 16.77
CA ASP A 106 -5.42 -16.92 17.30
C ASP A 106 -5.02 -18.22 18.01
N HIS A 107 -4.52 -19.21 17.26
CA HIS A 107 -4.02 -20.47 17.80
C HIS A 107 -2.84 -20.24 18.76
N ALA A 108 -2.30 -19.01 18.78
CA ALA A 108 -1.25 -18.54 19.67
C ALA A 108 -1.74 -17.54 20.74
N ALA A 109 -3.01 -17.10 20.76
CA ALA A 109 -3.52 -16.29 21.87
C ALA A 109 -3.55 -17.17 23.14
N PRO A 110 -2.84 -16.77 24.21
CA PRO A 110 -3.04 -17.38 25.51
C PRO A 110 -4.50 -17.18 25.89
N ARG A 111 -5.23 -18.28 26.11
CA ARG A 111 -6.61 -18.25 26.58
C ARG A 111 -6.71 -17.29 27.78
N PRO A 112 -7.65 -16.32 27.80
CA PRO A 112 -7.77 -15.33 28.88
C PRO A 112 -8.12 -15.96 30.24
N GLU A 113 -8.44 -17.25 30.27
CA GLU A 113 -8.71 -18.04 31.48
C GLU A 113 -7.51 -18.11 32.46
N ILE A 114 -6.29 -17.76 32.04
CA ILE A 114 -5.10 -17.73 32.93
C ILE A 114 -4.82 -16.34 33.54
N GLN A 115 -5.50 -15.27 33.13
CA GLN A 115 -5.28 -13.93 33.71
C GLN A 115 -6.19 -13.57 34.90
N ALA A 116 -7.01 -14.51 35.38
CA ALA A 116 -7.80 -14.37 36.60
C ALA A 116 -6.96 -14.54 37.89
N SER A 117 -5.78 -13.92 37.97
CA SER A 117 -5.00 -13.84 39.22
C SER A 117 -4.31 -12.49 39.45
N ARG A 118 -4.49 -11.49 38.58
CA ARG A 118 -4.09 -10.10 38.88
C ARG A 118 -5.22 -9.32 39.58
N GLY A 119 -5.85 -9.96 40.56
CA GLY A 119 -6.75 -9.33 41.51
C GLY A 119 -5.99 -8.97 42.77
N SER A 120 -5.19 -7.91 42.76
CA SER A 120 -4.76 -7.22 43.98
C SER A 120 -4.35 -5.79 43.62
N PRO A 121 -5.04 -4.76 44.13
CA PRO A 121 -4.58 -3.38 44.07
C PRO A 121 -3.23 -3.25 44.80
N PRO A 122 -2.33 -2.34 44.39
CA PRO A 122 -1.13 -2.05 45.17
C PRO A 122 -1.52 -1.50 46.55
N PRO A 123 -0.83 -1.87 47.64
CA PRO A 123 -1.09 -1.30 48.96
C PRO A 123 -0.75 0.19 48.97
N ALA A 124 -1.53 0.97 49.71
CA ALA A 124 -1.32 2.41 49.88
C ALA A 124 0.05 2.69 50.52
N PRO A 125 0.72 3.80 50.18
CA PRO A 125 1.99 4.17 50.82
C PRO A 125 1.73 4.52 52.29
N ASP A 126 2.30 3.71 53.20
CA ASP A 126 2.41 4.05 54.62
C ASP A 126 3.27 5.31 54.78
N GLY A 127 2.74 6.31 55.47
CA GLY A 127 3.57 7.40 56.00
C GLY A 127 2.99 8.81 55.87
N ALA A 128 1.76 9.04 56.34
CA ALA A 128 1.42 10.31 56.97
C ALA A 128 1.70 10.15 58.48
N VAL A 129 2.86 10.63 58.92
CA VAL A 129 3.16 10.77 60.36
C VAL A 129 3.32 12.27 60.61
N ASN A 130 2.43 12.77 61.46
CA ASN A 130 2.28 14.11 62.05
C ASN A 130 3.31 15.20 61.69
#